data_AF-A0A9W6ZMM9-F1
#
_entry.id   AF-A0A9W6ZMM9-F1
#
_cell.length_a   1.000
_cell.length_b   1.000
_cell.length_c   1.000
_cell.angle_alpha   90.00
_cell.angle_beta   90.00
_cell.angle_gamma   90.00
#
_symmetry.space_group_name_H-M   'P 1'
#
loop_
_entity.id
_entity.type
_entity.pdbx_description
1 polymer ?
#
loop_
_entity_poly.entity_id
_entity_poly.type
_entity_poly.pdbx_seq_one_letter_code
_entity_poly.pdbx_strand_id
1 'polypeptide(L)'
;MPSNTESTDALAIAREQITKEIKEDLRTGSGEWYNVFSSSSAEPSVLEQMAAIRIADNHLLGDMTAKASATLDQGEVKLERMFAGHLTVVQEMCLKVQRGGISDTDIKLLGPRLKAVSDSFMKNTQEMDLKVKNIEKTFVDKTADMRRMFENEQRKERTGAEEKIHALTNQVQEERLKGEQKLKAQSEESEKALLELQEKVDKQSRLNAERMKQKEQEFEIKQNTILNALKNSAAKEEEKARAAVLDAQARAARDQIARMRDVSDMEHQAELAATNKFNAMVESLREQWAENEEERVRTIEERARVDCQVEIATLKAELSTSKKMAADTQTKWMDVVTKQNYEHHDALELFAEKCRKTYDDKLSAMTERIAQQFGMYERQLLESDKDLTEQAMNFENKLYQMKLSTNEWKEDYRRQIDTTHLEAVAALENKYTGEIDKLLQQVSGLQDLVNQTGAVTVDSSRSRMDGMLSNFIKLKKALELNSNEQIALLMKLLQSSDFSPKLLQTYSKLESKLSDQLPVKKMATRREFVKYRLNVITRFGETGTTVSSNTTRRELIEELSSLTPSIKKAIREYEEKWETQFLFEGKCYMDVVAEDETTNITEINV
;
A
#
# COMPACT_ATOMS: atom_id res chain seq x y z
N MET A 1 -1.01 24.77 -61.32
CA MET A 1 -1.32 23.53 -60.58
C MET A 1 -0.14 22.57 -60.77
N PRO A 2 0.96 22.73 -60.00
CA PRO A 2 2.00 21.72 -59.94
C PRO A 2 1.53 20.55 -59.08
N SER A 3 1.79 19.34 -59.54
CA SER A 3 1.40 18.08 -58.91
C SER A 3 2.01 17.94 -57.51
N ASN A 4 1.15 17.67 -56.54
CA ASN A 4 1.41 17.56 -55.11
C ASN A 4 2.23 16.31 -54.72
N THR A 5 2.98 15.74 -55.67
CA THR A 5 3.71 14.47 -55.52
C THR A 5 5.11 14.65 -54.94
N GLU A 6 5.71 15.84 -55.06
CA GLU A 6 7.04 16.10 -54.48
C GLU A 6 7.00 16.31 -52.95
N SER A 7 5.86 16.73 -52.40
CA SER A 7 5.68 16.94 -50.95
C SER A 7 5.54 15.61 -50.18
N THR A 8 4.92 14.60 -50.81
CA THR A 8 4.77 13.27 -50.22
C THR A 8 6.09 12.50 -50.17
N ASP A 9 6.97 12.69 -51.17
CA ASP A 9 8.29 12.06 -51.18
C ASP A 9 9.23 12.69 -50.15
N ALA A 10 9.17 14.02 -49.94
CA ALA A 10 9.93 14.67 -48.88
C ALA A 10 9.52 14.20 -47.47
N LEU A 11 8.21 13.98 -47.25
CA LEU A 11 7.68 13.43 -46.00
C LEU A 11 8.03 11.96 -45.80
N ALA A 12 8.06 11.17 -46.87
CA ALA A 12 8.47 9.77 -46.82
C ALA A 12 9.97 9.64 -46.49
N ILE A 13 10.82 10.47 -47.11
CA ILE A 13 12.26 10.54 -46.84
C ILE A 13 12.50 11.02 -45.40
N ALA A 14 11.79 12.05 -44.93
CA ALA A 14 11.90 12.52 -43.54
C ALA A 14 11.46 11.45 -42.53
N ARG A 15 10.37 10.72 -42.80
CA ARG A 15 9.96 9.58 -41.98
C ARG A 15 11.01 8.48 -41.96
N GLU A 16 11.59 8.15 -43.11
CA GLU A 16 12.63 7.11 -43.20
C GLU A 16 13.91 7.53 -42.48
N GLN A 17 14.29 8.80 -42.56
CA GLN A 17 15.44 9.37 -41.86
C GLN A 17 15.24 9.35 -40.34
N ILE A 18 14.08 9.79 -39.85
CA ILE A 18 13.72 9.76 -38.42
C ILE A 18 13.64 8.31 -37.91
N THR A 19 13.09 7.40 -38.71
CA THR A 19 13.02 5.97 -38.34
C THR A 19 14.42 5.34 -38.30
N LYS A 20 15.36 5.81 -39.14
CA LYS A 20 16.77 5.40 -39.08
C LYS A 20 17.46 5.95 -37.85
N GLU A 21 17.33 7.23 -37.53
CA GLU A 21 17.92 7.84 -36.33
C GLU A 21 17.39 7.19 -35.05
N ILE A 22 16.08 6.96 -34.95
CA ILE A 22 15.47 6.24 -33.81
C ILE A 22 16.03 4.82 -33.70
N LYS A 23 16.23 4.13 -34.82
CA LYS A 23 16.82 2.77 -34.82
C LYS A 23 18.30 2.77 -34.45
N GLU A 24 19.07 3.78 -34.86
CA GLU A 24 20.50 3.94 -34.54
C GLU A 24 20.69 4.29 -33.06
N ASP A 25 19.84 5.16 -32.50
CA ASP A 25 19.81 5.53 -31.08
C ASP A 25 19.36 4.37 -30.20
N LEU A 26 18.36 3.58 -30.63
CA LEU A 26 17.97 2.34 -29.96
C LEU A 26 19.04 1.24 -30.02
N ARG A 27 19.97 1.31 -30.98
CA ARG A 27 21.07 0.34 -31.14
C ARG A 27 22.31 0.71 -30.32
N THR A 28 22.53 2.00 -30.08
CA THR A 28 23.72 2.55 -29.41
C THR A 28 23.45 2.94 -27.96
N GLY A 29 22.19 3.26 -27.60
CA GLY A 29 21.74 3.37 -26.22
C GLY A 29 21.70 2.01 -25.53
N SER A 30 22.33 1.91 -24.35
CA SER A 30 22.46 0.72 -23.50
C SER A 30 21.30 -0.28 -23.64
N GLY A 31 21.64 -1.52 -24.02
CA GLY A 31 20.74 -2.63 -24.38
C GLY A 31 19.77 -3.16 -23.31
N GLU A 32 19.41 -2.35 -22.31
CA GLU A 32 18.41 -2.68 -21.29
C GLU A 32 16.98 -2.32 -21.72
N TRP A 33 16.81 -1.33 -22.61
CA TRP A 33 15.47 -0.96 -23.09
C TRP A 33 14.91 -2.06 -23.99
N TYR A 34 15.65 -2.55 -24.99
CA TYR A 34 15.14 -3.53 -25.96
C TYR A 34 14.53 -4.81 -25.33
N ASN A 35 15.04 -5.25 -24.16
CA ASN A 35 14.57 -6.45 -23.47
C ASN A 35 13.31 -6.24 -22.61
N VAL A 36 13.04 -5.02 -22.14
CA VAL A 36 11.79 -4.71 -21.41
C VAL A 36 10.60 -4.57 -22.37
N PHE A 37 10.87 -4.20 -23.63
CA PHE A 37 9.82 -3.89 -24.61
C PHE A 37 9.41 -5.06 -25.50
N SER A 38 10.22 -6.11 -25.66
CA SER A 38 9.85 -7.32 -26.41
C SER A 38 8.76 -8.19 -25.73
N SER A 39 8.47 -7.94 -24.45
CA SER A 39 7.53 -8.72 -23.63
C SER A 39 6.17 -8.04 -23.37
N SER A 40 5.98 -6.81 -23.83
CA SER A 40 4.75 -6.03 -23.63
C SER A 40 3.82 -6.17 -24.84
N SER A 41 2.59 -6.63 -24.63
CA SER A 41 1.54 -6.69 -25.68
C SER A 41 0.84 -5.34 -25.92
N ALA A 42 1.47 -4.22 -25.55
CA ALA A 42 0.90 -2.91 -25.77
C ALA A 42 0.88 -2.59 -27.27
N GLU A 43 -0.27 -2.09 -27.76
CA GLU A 43 -0.41 -1.70 -29.16
C GLU A 43 0.65 -0.63 -29.52
N PRO A 44 1.41 -0.83 -30.62
CA PRO A 44 2.49 0.07 -31.03
C PRO A 44 2.08 1.56 -31.16
N SER A 45 0.80 1.86 -31.36
CA SER A 45 0.32 3.23 -31.62
C SER A 45 0.39 4.15 -30.39
N VAL A 46 0.21 3.63 -29.17
CA VAL A 46 0.30 4.43 -27.93
C VAL A 46 1.76 4.78 -27.64
N LEU A 47 2.68 3.85 -27.93
CA LEU A 47 4.13 4.05 -27.80
C LEU A 47 4.67 5.07 -28.80
N GLU A 48 4.22 5.02 -30.06
CA GLU A 48 4.56 6.03 -31.06
C GLU A 48 4.02 7.42 -30.67
N GLN A 49 2.82 7.49 -30.10
CA GLN A 49 2.24 8.76 -29.65
C GLN A 49 2.99 9.35 -28.44
N MET A 50 3.33 8.54 -27.43
CA MET A 50 4.08 9.03 -26.27
C MET A 50 5.51 9.45 -26.63
N ALA A 51 6.18 8.71 -27.51
CA ALA A 51 7.50 9.09 -28.02
C ALA A 51 7.42 10.39 -28.85
N ALA A 52 6.40 10.53 -29.70
CA ALA A 52 6.18 11.75 -30.49
C ALA A 52 5.88 12.97 -29.61
N ILE A 53 5.09 12.81 -28.54
CA ILE A 53 4.82 13.88 -27.57
C ILE A 53 6.10 14.30 -26.86
N ARG A 54 6.92 13.33 -26.41
CA ARG A 54 8.17 13.63 -25.68
C ARG A 54 9.23 14.30 -26.56
N ILE A 55 9.32 13.89 -27.83
CA ILE A 55 10.19 14.53 -28.82
C ILE A 55 9.68 15.94 -29.11
N ALA A 56 8.36 16.14 -29.27
CA ALA A 56 7.78 17.46 -29.49
C ALA A 56 7.99 18.39 -28.29
N ASP A 57 7.85 17.90 -27.05
CA ASP A 57 8.10 18.66 -25.82
C ASP A 57 9.56 19.10 -25.71
N ASN A 58 10.51 18.19 -25.95
CA ASN A 58 11.94 18.53 -25.92
C ASN A 58 12.32 19.54 -27.01
N HIS A 59 11.73 19.42 -28.20
CA HIS A 59 11.98 20.36 -29.30
C HIS A 59 11.39 21.74 -29.01
N LEU A 60 10.18 21.80 -28.43
CA LEU A 60 9.51 23.05 -28.07
C LEU A 60 10.23 23.75 -26.91
N LEU A 61 10.66 22.98 -25.89
CA LEU A 61 11.44 23.50 -24.78
C LEU A 61 12.78 24.05 -25.28
N GLY A 62 13.48 23.27 -26.13
CA GLY A 62 14.73 23.66 -26.79
C GLY A 62 14.62 24.96 -27.56
N ASP A 63 13.62 25.09 -28.43
CA ASP A 63 13.37 26.32 -29.22
C ASP A 63 13.04 27.53 -28.34
N MET A 64 12.29 27.34 -27.24
CA MET A 64 11.96 28.41 -26.30
C MET A 64 13.19 28.86 -25.51
N THR A 65 14.03 27.93 -25.04
CA THR A 65 15.30 28.27 -24.38
C THR A 65 16.28 28.93 -25.34
N ALA A 66 16.36 28.46 -26.60
CA ALA A 66 17.23 29.07 -27.61
C ALA A 66 16.79 30.50 -27.95
N LYS A 67 15.47 30.76 -28.08
CA LYS A 67 14.94 32.12 -28.29
C LYS A 67 15.19 33.03 -27.09
N ALA A 68 14.99 32.52 -25.86
CA ALA A 68 15.24 33.28 -24.64
C ALA A 68 16.73 33.62 -24.48
N SER A 69 17.63 32.67 -24.76
CA SER A 69 19.08 32.91 -24.78
C SER A 69 19.45 33.95 -25.83
N ALA A 70 18.99 33.82 -27.07
CA ALA A 70 19.30 34.77 -28.14
C ALA A 70 18.79 36.19 -27.85
N THR A 71 17.68 36.34 -27.12
CA THR A 71 17.18 37.67 -26.70
C THR A 71 17.95 38.24 -25.53
N LEU A 72 18.42 37.41 -24.61
CA LEU A 72 19.34 37.80 -23.53
C LEU A 72 20.70 38.24 -24.10
N ASP A 73 21.28 37.46 -25.01
CA ASP A 73 22.57 37.77 -25.65
C ASP A 73 22.48 39.08 -26.46
N GLN A 74 21.37 39.31 -27.18
CA GLN A 74 21.15 40.60 -27.85
C GLN A 74 20.98 41.76 -26.86
N GLY A 75 20.35 41.53 -25.71
CA GLY A 75 20.19 42.51 -24.64
C GLY A 75 21.54 42.88 -24.02
N GLU A 76 22.38 41.89 -23.75
CA GLU A 76 23.71 42.03 -23.18
C GLU A 76 24.63 42.80 -24.13
N VAL A 77 24.73 42.41 -25.40
CA VAL A 77 25.53 43.13 -26.40
C VAL A 77 25.08 44.60 -26.57
N LYS A 78 23.78 44.86 -26.45
CA LYS A 78 23.24 46.22 -26.53
C LYS A 78 23.57 47.03 -25.27
N LEU A 79 23.51 46.43 -24.09
CA LEU A 79 23.94 47.04 -22.83
C LEU A 79 25.43 47.32 -22.83
N GLU A 80 26.26 46.38 -23.26
CA GLU A 80 27.71 46.56 -23.39
C GLU A 80 28.08 47.73 -24.32
N ARG A 81 27.44 47.84 -25.49
CA ARG A 81 27.66 49.00 -26.39
C ARG A 81 27.24 50.32 -25.75
N MET A 82 26.15 50.35 -24.99
CA MET A 82 25.72 51.56 -24.29
C MET A 82 26.71 51.93 -23.18
N PHE A 83 27.12 50.97 -22.35
CA PHE A 83 28.10 51.19 -21.30
C PHE A 83 29.43 51.64 -21.88
N ALA A 84 29.90 51.04 -22.98
CA ALA A 84 31.11 51.49 -23.66
C ALA A 84 31.01 52.95 -24.14
N GLY A 85 29.86 53.35 -24.67
CA GLY A 85 29.57 54.75 -25.06
C GLY A 85 29.50 55.72 -23.87
N HIS A 86 28.94 55.29 -22.74
CA HIS A 86 28.91 56.10 -21.51
C HIS A 86 30.29 56.21 -20.87
N LEU A 87 31.05 55.12 -20.86
CA LEU A 87 32.40 55.07 -20.31
C LEU A 87 33.34 55.98 -21.09
N THR A 88 33.18 56.08 -22.42
CA THR A 88 33.98 57.01 -23.25
C THR A 88 33.66 58.47 -22.93
N VAL A 89 32.39 58.83 -22.73
CA VAL A 89 32.00 60.20 -22.32
C VAL A 89 32.53 60.54 -20.93
N VAL A 90 32.46 59.60 -19.99
CA VAL A 90 32.99 59.78 -18.63
C VAL A 90 34.53 59.86 -18.64
N GLN A 91 35.22 59.03 -19.43
CA GLN A 91 36.66 59.10 -19.61
C GLN A 91 37.11 60.41 -20.27
N GLU A 92 36.39 60.92 -21.28
CA GLU A 92 36.65 62.24 -21.85
C GLU A 92 36.50 63.36 -20.80
N MET A 93 35.49 63.26 -19.93
CA MET A 93 35.32 64.20 -18.82
C MET A 93 36.48 64.11 -17.83
N CYS A 94 36.84 62.91 -17.36
CA CYS A 94 37.96 62.70 -16.43
C CYS A 94 39.29 63.19 -17.01
N LEU A 95 39.56 62.95 -18.30
CA LEU A 95 40.76 63.42 -18.98
C LEU A 95 40.80 64.96 -19.12
N LYS A 96 39.65 65.61 -19.31
CA LYS A 96 39.56 67.08 -19.32
C LYS A 96 39.73 67.69 -17.93
N VAL A 97 39.21 67.03 -16.89
CA VAL A 97 39.43 67.44 -15.49
C VAL A 97 40.92 67.37 -15.14
N GLN A 98 41.59 66.27 -15.50
CA GLN A 98 43.03 66.07 -15.24
C GLN A 98 43.94 67.08 -15.97
N ARG A 99 43.50 67.65 -17.09
CA ARG A 99 44.26 68.67 -17.84
C ARG A 99 44.10 70.09 -17.29
N GLY A 100 43.44 70.27 -16.14
CA GLY A 100 43.47 71.53 -15.38
C GLY A 100 42.57 72.64 -15.90
N GLY A 101 41.48 72.32 -16.60
CA GLY A 101 40.51 73.34 -17.01
C GLY A 101 39.18 72.74 -17.44
N ILE A 102 38.25 72.60 -16.49
CA ILE A 102 36.83 72.60 -16.84
C ILE A 102 36.39 74.06 -16.74
N SER A 103 36.19 74.71 -17.87
CA SER A 103 35.60 76.05 -17.86
C SER A 103 34.12 75.95 -17.47
N ASP A 104 33.54 77.02 -16.90
CA ASP A 104 32.11 77.07 -16.58
C ASP A 104 31.22 76.86 -17.84
N THR A 105 31.76 77.18 -19.01
CA THR A 105 31.21 76.85 -20.33
C THR A 105 31.17 75.35 -20.64
N ASP A 106 32.18 74.58 -20.23
CA ASP A 106 32.21 73.12 -20.42
C ASP A 106 31.18 72.41 -19.53
N ILE A 107 30.95 72.89 -18.30
CA ILE A 107 29.90 72.38 -17.40
C ILE A 107 28.51 72.61 -18.02
N LYS A 108 28.29 73.79 -18.60
CA LYS A 108 27.03 74.13 -19.28
C LYS A 108 26.78 73.31 -20.55
N LEU A 109 27.83 72.86 -21.24
CA LEU A 109 27.74 71.97 -22.41
C LEU A 109 27.61 70.49 -22.03
N LEU A 110 28.22 70.06 -20.92
CA LEU A 110 28.27 68.65 -20.50
C LEU A 110 27.04 68.22 -19.69
N GLY A 111 26.46 69.11 -18.88
CA GLY A 111 25.25 68.81 -18.09
C GLY A 111 24.07 68.29 -18.94
N PRO A 112 23.69 68.96 -20.05
CA PRO A 112 22.64 68.47 -20.95
C PRO A 112 22.98 67.14 -21.62
N ARG A 113 24.26 66.88 -21.95
CA ARG A 113 24.71 65.61 -22.54
C ARG A 113 24.64 64.46 -21.55
N LEU A 114 25.06 64.68 -20.29
CA LEU A 114 24.97 63.67 -19.24
C LEU A 114 23.51 63.35 -18.91
N LYS A 115 22.65 64.36 -18.89
CA LYS A 115 21.22 64.19 -18.70
C LYS A 115 20.58 63.43 -19.86
N ALA A 116 20.90 63.76 -21.11
CA ALA A 116 20.41 63.01 -22.28
C ALA A 116 20.88 61.54 -22.28
N VAL A 117 22.11 61.29 -21.82
CA VAL A 117 22.66 59.95 -21.62
C VAL A 117 21.91 59.17 -20.53
N SER A 118 21.68 59.80 -19.37
CA SER A 118 20.90 59.23 -18.27
C SER A 118 19.46 58.94 -18.68
N ASP A 119 18.80 59.88 -19.34
CA ASP A 119 17.42 59.73 -19.81
C ASP A 119 17.31 58.62 -20.87
N SER A 120 18.29 58.52 -21.77
CA SER A 120 18.38 57.42 -22.75
C SER A 120 18.63 56.07 -22.09
N PHE A 121 19.44 56.01 -21.02
CA PHE A 121 19.68 54.78 -20.27
C PHE A 121 18.39 54.33 -19.58
N MET A 122 17.75 55.21 -18.81
CA MET A 122 16.49 54.91 -18.12
C MET A 122 15.38 54.49 -19.07
N LYS A 123 15.25 55.13 -20.24
CA LYS A 123 14.28 54.74 -21.28
C LYS A 123 14.55 53.34 -21.82
N ASN A 124 15.82 52.99 -22.07
CA ASN A 124 16.18 51.66 -22.55
C ASN A 124 16.00 50.57 -21.48
N THR A 125 16.27 50.89 -20.20
CA THR A 125 16.02 49.97 -19.08
C THR A 125 14.52 49.70 -18.94
N GLN A 126 13.68 50.74 -19.05
CA GLN A 126 12.22 50.58 -19.05
C GLN A 126 11.72 49.76 -20.26
N GLU A 127 12.31 49.94 -21.44
CA GLU A 127 11.95 49.15 -22.63
C GLU A 127 12.36 47.67 -22.48
N MET A 128 13.50 47.39 -21.84
CA MET A 128 13.90 46.02 -21.51
C MET A 128 12.98 45.38 -20.48
N ASP A 129 12.63 46.10 -19.41
CA ASP A 129 11.71 45.62 -18.38
C ASP A 129 10.33 45.29 -18.98
N LEU A 130 9.84 46.11 -19.93
CA LEU A 130 8.61 45.81 -20.66
C LEU A 130 8.71 44.55 -21.53
N LYS A 131 9.87 44.31 -22.17
CA LYS A 131 10.11 43.11 -22.98
C LYS A 131 10.20 41.86 -22.12
N VAL A 132 10.88 41.92 -20.98
CA VAL A 132 10.96 40.82 -20.01
C VAL A 132 9.56 40.49 -19.49
N LYS A 133 8.78 41.49 -19.07
CA LYS A 133 7.38 41.28 -18.63
C LYS A 133 6.49 40.68 -19.72
N ASN A 134 6.67 41.07 -20.98
CA ASN A 134 5.94 40.46 -22.09
C ASN A 134 6.35 39.00 -22.32
N ILE A 135 7.64 38.66 -22.21
CA ILE A 135 8.13 37.29 -22.32
C ILE A 135 7.59 36.42 -21.17
N GLU A 136 7.66 36.91 -19.93
CA GLU A 136 7.10 36.25 -18.75
C GLU A 136 5.60 35.99 -18.91
N LYS A 137 4.84 37.01 -19.35
CA LYS A 137 3.41 36.85 -19.60
C LYS A 137 3.14 35.78 -20.67
N THR A 138 3.89 35.81 -21.78
CA THR A 138 3.73 34.82 -22.86
C THR A 138 4.06 33.40 -22.38
N PHE A 139 5.06 33.26 -21.51
CA PHE A 139 5.43 31.98 -20.90
C PHE A 139 4.34 31.47 -19.96
N VAL A 140 3.79 32.34 -19.10
CA VAL A 140 2.70 32.01 -18.19
C VAL A 140 1.44 31.60 -18.96
N ASP A 141 1.05 32.37 -19.98
CA ASP A 141 -0.13 32.08 -20.80
C ASP A 141 0.02 30.73 -21.53
N LYS A 142 1.20 30.45 -22.09
CA LYS A 142 1.46 29.18 -22.80
C LYS A 142 1.53 27.98 -21.86
N THR A 143 2.05 28.17 -20.65
CA THR A 143 2.05 27.13 -19.60
C THR A 143 0.62 26.83 -19.12
N ALA A 144 -0.21 27.86 -19.00
CA ALA A 144 -1.63 27.70 -18.67
C ALA A 144 -2.40 26.95 -19.76
N ASP A 145 -2.13 27.25 -21.04
CA ASP A 145 -2.75 26.55 -22.17
C ASP A 145 -2.29 25.08 -22.25
N MET A 146 -1.01 24.78 -22.06
CA MET A 146 -0.52 23.39 -22.00
C MET A 146 -1.20 22.62 -20.86
N ARG A 147 -1.35 23.24 -19.69
CA ARG A 147 -2.07 22.62 -18.57
C ARG A 147 -3.54 22.34 -18.92
N ARG A 148 -4.23 23.27 -19.57
CA ARG A 148 -5.61 23.06 -20.03
C ARG A 148 -5.72 21.95 -21.07
N MET A 149 -4.79 21.86 -22.01
CA MET A 149 -4.79 20.77 -23.00
C MET A 149 -4.61 19.41 -22.31
N PHE A 150 -3.65 19.30 -21.39
CA PHE A 150 -3.40 18.09 -20.64
C PHE A 150 -4.61 17.67 -19.76
N GLU A 151 -5.25 18.61 -19.08
CA GLU A 151 -6.47 18.35 -18.31
C GLU A 151 -7.63 17.89 -19.20
N ASN A 152 -7.75 18.44 -20.42
CA ASN A 152 -8.76 18.01 -21.39
C ASN A 152 -8.45 16.61 -21.96
N GLU A 153 -7.19 16.28 -22.21
CA GLU A 153 -6.74 14.95 -22.65
C GLU A 153 -7.07 13.90 -21.57
N GLN A 154 -6.71 14.18 -20.31
CA GLN A 154 -7.05 13.31 -19.18
C GLN A 154 -8.56 13.14 -19.01
N ARG A 155 -9.35 14.21 -19.23
CA ARG A 155 -10.81 14.09 -19.19
C ARG A 155 -11.33 13.16 -20.28
N LYS A 156 -10.81 13.28 -21.51
CA LYS A 156 -11.18 12.37 -22.61
C LYS A 156 -10.81 10.92 -22.31
N GLU A 157 -9.63 10.68 -21.75
CA GLU A 157 -9.21 9.33 -21.33
C GLU A 157 -10.10 8.78 -20.22
N ARG A 158 -10.45 9.60 -19.23
CA ARG A 158 -11.38 9.20 -18.15
C ARG A 158 -12.76 8.86 -18.71
N THR A 159 -13.31 9.68 -19.59
CA THR A 159 -14.61 9.39 -20.21
C THR A 159 -14.56 8.11 -21.05
N GLY A 160 -13.47 7.89 -21.80
CA GLY A 160 -13.29 6.65 -22.57
C GLY A 160 -13.14 5.40 -21.68
N ALA A 161 -12.45 5.53 -20.54
CA ALA A 161 -12.32 4.47 -19.55
C ALA A 161 -13.67 4.17 -18.87
N GLU A 162 -14.45 5.20 -18.52
CA GLU A 162 -15.80 5.07 -17.96
C GLU A 162 -16.75 4.38 -18.94
N GLU A 163 -16.73 4.74 -20.23
CA GLU A 163 -17.50 4.06 -21.28
C GLU A 163 -17.10 2.58 -21.40
N LYS A 164 -15.81 2.26 -21.32
CA LYS A 164 -15.31 0.87 -21.38
C LYS A 164 -15.71 0.07 -20.14
N ILE A 165 -15.67 0.68 -18.96
CA ILE A 165 -16.15 0.08 -17.71
C ILE A 165 -17.66 -0.20 -17.82
N HIS A 166 -18.44 0.74 -18.36
CA HIS A 166 -19.87 0.53 -18.59
C HIS A 166 -20.14 -0.61 -19.58
N ALA A 167 -19.41 -0.67 -20.68
CA ALA A 167 -19.53 -1.76 -21.66
C ALA A 167 -19.22 -3.13 -21.03
N LEU A 168 -18.14 -3.23 -20.25
CA LEU A 168 -17.78 -4.47 -19.54
C LEU A 168 -18.81 -4.84 -18.47
N THR A 169 -19.37 -3.85 -17.77
CA THR A 169 -20.43 -4.07 -16.77
C THR A 169 -21.68 -4.64 -17.41
N ASN A 170 -22.09 -4.11 -18.57
CA ASN A 170 -23.22 -4.64 -19.34
C ASN A 170 -22.94 -6.06 -19.84
N GLN A 171 -21.72 -6.34 -20.33
CA GLN A 171 -21.34 -7.68 -20.76
C GLN A 171 -21.39 -8.71 -19.60
N VAL A 172 -20.94 -8.32 -18.41
CA VAL A 172 -21.03 -9.17 -17.20
C VAL A 172 -22.49 -9.40 -16.80
N GLN A 173 -23.36 -8.38 -16.91
CA GLN A 173 -24.79 -8.54 -16.66
C GLN A 173 -25.45 -9.49 -17.67
N GLU A 174 -25.12 -9.39 -18.96
CA GLU A 174 -25.61 -10.32 -19.99
C GLU A 174 -25.17 -11.76 -19.71
N GLU A 175 -23.90 -11.98 -19.34
CA GLU A 175 -23.40 -13.32 -19.01
C GLU A 175 -24.06 -13.89 -17.74
N ARG A 176 -24.37 -13.04 -16.74
CA ARG A 176 -25.17 -13.45 -15.57
C ARG A 176 -26.58 -13.86 -15.97
N LEU A 177 -27.25 -13.08 -16.81
CA LEU A 177 -28.58 -13.40 -17.34
C LEU A 177 -28.58 -14.72 -18.13
N LYS A 178 -27.58 -14.96 -18.97
CA LYS A 178 -27.40 -16.25 -19.67
C LYS A 178 -27.16 -17.40 -18.69
N GLY A 179 -26.36 -17.17 -17.65
CA GLY A 179 -26.12 -18.13 -16.57
C GLY A 179 -27.40 -18.51 -15.81
N GLU A 180 -28.20 -17.51 -15.44
CA GLU A 180 -29.50 -17.70 -14.78
C GLU A 180 -30.48 -18.47 -15.67
N GLN A 181 -30.57 -18.12 -16.97
CA GLN A 181 -31.41 -18.85 -17.92
C GLN A 181 -30.97 -20.31 -18.07
N LYS A 182 -29.66 -20.58 -18.09
CA LYS A 182 -29.12 -21.95 -18.17
C LYS A 182 -29.41 -22.75 -16.90
N LEU A 183 -29.25 -22.14 -15.72
CA LEU A 183 -29.59 -22.76 -14.44
C LEU A 183 -31.10 -23.05 -14.35
N LYS A 184 -31.94 -22.12 -14.80
CA LYS A 184 -33.39 -22.31 -14.86
C LYS A 184 -33.77 -23.47 -15.79
N ALA A 185 -33.19 -23.54 -16.99
CA ALA A 185 -33.41 -24.64 -17.92
C ALA A 185 -32.97 -26.00 -17.34
N GLN A 186 -31.81 -26.06 -16.66
CA GLN A 186 -31.35 -27.27 -15.97
C GLN A 186 -32.27 -27.66 -14.81
N SER A 187 -32.77 -26.68 -14.05
CA SER A 187 -33.75 -26.92 -12.98
C SER A 187 -35.05 -27.49 -13.55
N GLU A 188 -35.60 -26.91 -14.61
CA GLU A 188 -36.81 -27.39 -15.28
C GLU A 188 -36.62 -28.80 -15.86
N GLU A 189 -35.44 -29.11 -16.42
CA GLU A 189 -35.09 -30.45 -16.89
C GLU A 189 -35.02 -31.47 -15.73
N SER A 190 -34.43 -31.08 -14.60
CA SER A 190 -34.37 -31.93 -13.40
C SER A 190 -35.75 -32.18 -12.78
N GLU A 191 -36.62 -31.16 -12.79
CA GLU A 191 -38.00 -31.26 -12.31
C GLU A 191 -38.82 -32.21 -13.20
N LYS A 192 -38.64 -32.12 -14.52
CA LYS A 192 -39.26 -33.05 -15.47
C LYS A 192 -38.77 -34.49 -15.26
N ALA A 193 -37.47 -34.69 -15.02
CA ALA A 193 -36.92 -36.02 -14.73
C ALA A 193 -37.49 -36.60 -13.42
N LEU A 194 -37.69 -35.77 -12.40
CA LEU A 194 -38.32 -36.18 -11.14
C LEU A 194 -39.79 -36.58 -11.34
N LEU A 195 -40.55 -35.82 -12.14
CA LEU A 195 -41.93 -36.16 -12.48
C LEU A 195 -42.02 -37.48 -13.26
N GLU A 196 -41.14 -37.71 -14.23
CA GLU A 196 -41.07 -38.98 -14.97
C GLU A 196 -40.69 -40.16 -14.06
N LEU A 197 -39.80 -39.94 -13.09
CA LEU A 197 -39.45 -40.97 -12.10
C LEU A 197 -40.65 -41.28 -11.19
N GLN A 198 -41.38 -40.25 -10.75
CA GLN A 198 -42.56 -40.41 -9.92
C GLN A 198 -43.68 -41.16 -10.66
N GLU A 199 -43.91 -40.84 -11.94
CA GLU A 199 -44.88 -41.58 -12.77
C GLU A 199 -44.48 -43.06 -12.92
N LYS A 200 -43.18 -43.36 -13.07
CA LYS A 200 -42.68 -44.75 -13.11
C LYS A 200 -42.92 -45.49 -11.79
N VAL A 201 -42.68 -44.82 -10.65
CA VAL A 201 -42.94 -45.39 -9.32
C VAL A 201 -44.43 -45.67 -9.13
N ASP A 202 -45.30 -44.73 -9.50
CA ASP A 202 -46.75 -44.88 -9.41
C ASP A 202 -47.26 -46.01 -10.31
N LYS A 203 -46.73 -46.11 -11.54
CA LYS A 203 -47.06 -47.20 -12.46
C LYS A 203 -46.61 -48.55 -11.92
N GLN A 204 -45.43 -48.62 -11.31
CA GLN A 204 -44.93 -49.85 -10.67
C GLN A 204 -45.75 -50.23 -9.44
N SER A 205 -46.18 -49.24 -8.65
CA SER A 205 -47.09 -49.43 -7.51
C SER A 205 -48.44 -50.01 -7.95
N ARG A 206 -49.02 -49.49 -9.04
CA ARG A 206 -50.26 -50.02 -9.64
C ARG A 206 -50.09 -51.46 -10.13
N LEU A 207 -49.01 -51.76 -10.85
CA LEU A 207 -48.71 -53.12 -11.33
C LEU A 207 -48.53 -54.11 -10.17
N ASN A 208 -47.91 -53.68 -9.07
CA ASN A 208 -47.77 -54.49 -7.87
C ASN A 208 -49.13 -54.73 -7.19
N ALA A 209 -49.98 -53.71 -7.11
CA ALA A 209 -51.33 -53.85 -6.57
C ALA A 209 -52.19 -54.82 -7.41
N GLU A 210 -52.10 -54.75 -8.74
CA GLU A 210 -52.78 -55.69 -9.64
C GLU A 210 -52.28 -57.12 -9.47
N ARG A 211 -50.96 -57.33 -9.34
CA ARG A 211 -50.39 -58.66 -9.05
C ARG A 211 -50.85 -59.21 -7.71
N MET A 212 -50.97 -58.37 -6.69
CA MET A 212 -51.51 -58.77 -5.39
C MET A 212 -52.98 -59.19 -5.50
N LYS A 213 -53.79 -58.43 -6.24
CA LYS A 213 -55.19 -58.76 -6.50
C LYS A 213 -55.36 -60.07 -7.28
N GLN A 214 -54.51 -60.34 -8.27
CA GLN A 214 -54.51 -61.61 -8.99
C GLN A 214 -54.20 -62.79 -8.07
N LYS A 215 -53.19 -62.65 -7.20
CA LYS A 215 -52.85 -63.68 -6.21
C LYS A 215 -53.98 -63.90 -5.20
N GLU A 216 -54.67 -62.84 -4.79
CA GLU A 216 -55.82 -62.92 -3.91
C GLU A 216 -56.99 -63.66 -4.57
N GLN A 217 -57.29 -63.38 -5.84
CA GLN A 217 -58.29 -64.12 -6.61
C GLN A 217 -57.90 -65.60 -6.82
N GLU A 218 -56.64 -65.89 -7.12
CA GLU A 218 -56.15 -67.28 -7.22
C GLU A 218 -56.30 -68.01 -5.88
N PHE A 219 -56.06 -67.32 -4.76
CA PHE A 219 -56.24 -67.87 -3.43
C PHE A 219 -57.72 -68.15 -3.14
N GLU A 220 -58.64 -67.22 -3.45
CA GLU A 220 -60.09 -67.43 -3.32
C GLU A 220 -60.59 -68.60 -4.17
N ILE A 221 -60.10 -68.74 -5.41
CA ILE A 221 -60.46 -69.88 -6.29
C ILE A 221 -60.00 -71.20 -5.67
N LYS A 222 -58.77 -71.25 -5.14
CA LYS A 222 -58.26 -72.46 -4.46
C LYS A 222 -59.07 -72.78 -3.21
N GLN A 223 -59.40 -71.78 -2.39
CA GLN A 223 -60.22 -71.93 -1.20
C GLN A 223 -61.63 -72.46 -1.54
N ASN A 224 -62.27 -71.90 -2.57
CA ASN A 224 -63.58 -72.34 -3.04
C ASN A 224 -63.54 -73.76 -3.66
N THR A 225 -62.44 -74.12 -4.32
CA THR A 225 -62.24 -75.47 -4.86
C THR A 225 -62.16 -76.50 -3.72
N ILE A 226 -61.43 -76.19 -2.66
CA ILE A 226 -61.32 -77.04 -1.46
C ILE A 226 -62.69 -77.15 -0.75
N LEU A 227 -63.40 -76.03 -0.57
CA LEU A 227 -64.74 -76.04 0.04
C LEU A 227 -65.76 -76.84 -0.76
N ASN A 228 -65.73 -76.77 -2.09
CA ASN A 228 -66.61 -77.56 -2.96
C ASN A 228 -66.25 -79.05 -2.95
N ALA A 229 -64.96 -79.40 -2.87
CA ALA A 229 -64.53 -80.79 -2.71
C ALA A 229 -65.02 -81.39 -1.39
N LEU A 230 -64.95 -80.64 -0.29
CA LEU A 230 -65.45 -81.05 1.02
C LEU A 230 -66.98 -81.23 1.01
N LYS A 231 -67.74 -80.28 0.45
CA LYS A 231 -69.21 -80.38 0.30
C LYS A 231 -69.64 -81.60 -0.51
N ASN A 232 -68.93 -81.90 -1.61
CA ASN A 232 -69.23 -83.08 -2.44
C ASN A 232 -68.90 -84.40 -1.74
N SER A 233 -67.90 -84.42 -0.84
CA SER A 233 -67.62 -85.60 -0.02
C SER A 233 -68.69 -85.83 1.05
N ALA A 234 -69.16 -84.76 1.70
CA ALA A 234 -70.22 -84.82 2.72
C ALA A 234 -71.56 -85.28 2.13
N ALA A 235 -71.94 -84.79 0.94
CA ALA A 235 -73.17 -85.21 0.27
C ALA A 235 -73.17 -86.71 -0.10
N LYS A 236 -72.01 -87.27 -0.47
CA LYS A 236 -71.86 -88.71 -0.77
C LYS A 236 -71.97 -89.60 0.48
N GLU A 237 -71.68 -89.06 1.65
CA GLU A 237 -71.83 -89.80 2.91
C GLU A 237 -73.28 -89.81 3.39
N GLU A 238 -74.02 -88.72 3.20
CA GLU A 238 -75.44 -88.62 3.57
C GLU A 238 -76.34 -89.54 2.72
N GLU A 239 -76.01 -89.75 1.44
CA GLU A 239 -76.74 -90.66 0.54
C GLU A 239 -76.56 -92.15 0.93
N LYS A 240 -75.38 -92.52 1.46
CA LYS A 240 -75.13 -93.86 2.01
C LYS A 240 -75.92 -94.12 3.29
N ALA A 241 -76.13 -93.11 4.13
CA ALA A 241 -76.90 -93.24 5.37
C ALA A 241 -78.40 -93.45 5.11
N ARG A 242 -78.98 -92.79 4.09
CA ARG A 242 -80.41 -92.93 3.74
C ARG A 242 -80.75 -94.29 3.11
N ALA A 243 -79.81 -94.93 2.41
CA ALA A 243 -80.01 -96.26 1.85
C ALA A 243 -80.11 -97.37 2.92
N ALA A 244 -79.44 -97.21 4.06
CA ALA A 244 -79.45 -98.20 5.15
C ALA A 244 -80.75 -98.21 5.97
N VAL A 245 -81.47 -97.07 6.03
CA VAL A 245 -82.69 -96.92 6.83
C VAL A 245 -83.92 -97.56 6.15
N LEU A 246 -83.96 -97.60 4.82
CA LEU A 246 -85.07 -98.21 4.06
C LEU A 246 -85.06 -99.75 4.06
N ASP A 247 -83.89 -100.38 4.28
CA ASP A 247 -83.76 -101.85 4.30
C ASP A 247 -84.16 -102.47 5.66
N ALA A 248 -84.19 -101.65 6.72
CA ALA A 248 -84.59 -102.06 8.07
C ALA A 248 -86.12 -102.07 8.27
N GLN A 249 -86.86 -101.18 7.60
CA GLN A 249 -88.33 -101.11 7.68
C GLN A 249 -89.04 -102.27 6.96
N ALA A 250 -88.40 -102.94 6.00
CA ALA A 250 -88.97 -104.06 5.25
C ALA A 250 -88.98 -105.39 6.04
N ARG A 251 -88.20 -105.50 7.13
CA ARG A 251 -88.04 -106.75 7.91
C ARG A 251 -88.98 -106.87 9.11
N ALA A 252 -89.57 -105.77 9.58
CA ALA A 252 -90.39 -105.74 10.81
C ALA A 252 -91.89 -106.09 10.61
N ALA A 253 -92.37 -106.22 9.37
CA ALA A 253 -93.81 -106.36 9.09
C ALA A 253 -94.32 -107.80 8.89
N ARG A 254 -93.47 -108.84 9.00
CA ARG A 254 -93.83 -110.23 8.63
C ARG A 254 -94.21 -111.19 9.77
N ASP A 255 -93.97 -110.86 11.04
CA ASP A 255 -94.04 -111.86 12.13
C ASP A 255 -95.10 -111.64 13.23
N GLN A 256 -95.95 -110.61 13.18
CA GLN A 256 -96.74 -110.18 14.36
C GLN A 256 -98.24 -110.56 14.39
N ILE A 257 -98.70 -111.61 13.70
CA ILE A 257 -100.15 -111.98 13.73
C ILE A 257 -100.45 -113.41 14.21
N ALA A 258 -99.48 -114.33 14.37
CA ALA A 258 -99.86 -115.74 14.46
C ALA A 258 -99.95 -116.41 15.84
N ARG A 259 -99.28 -115.99 16.94
CA ARG A 259 -99.23 -116.84 18.15
C ARG A 259 -99.18 -116.10 19.50
N MET A 260 -99.88 -114.97 19.62
CA MET A 260 -100.33 -114.51 20.93
C MET A 260 -101.42 -115.44 21.47
N ARG A 261 -101.13 -116.23 22.51
CA ARG A 261 -101.82 -116.04 23.80
C ARG A 261 -101.42 -116.94 24.96
N ASP A 262 -100.83 -118.12 24.79
CA ASP A 262 -100.51 -118.99 25.95
C ASP A 262 -99.03 -119.39 26.08
N VAL A 263 -98.14 -118.81 25.26
CA VAL A 263 -96.66 -118.92 25.38
C VAL A 263 -96.04 -117.65 26.02
N SER A 264 -96.83 -116.57 26.15
CA SER A 264 -96.42 -115.22 26.57
C SER A 264 -95.69 -115.16 27.93
N ASP A 265 -96.01 -116.03 28.89
CA ASP A 265 -95.43 -115.91 30.24
C ASP A 265 -94.12 -116.70 30.41
N MET A 266 -93.84 -117.70 29.57
CA MET A 266 -92.52 -118.35 29.49
C MET A 266 -91.62 -117.75 28.40
N GLU A 267 -92.21 -117.22 27.31
CA GLU A 267 -91.49 -116.40 26.34
C GLU A 267 -91.00 -115.10 26.97
N HIS A 268 -91.75 -114.43 27.86
CA HIS A 268 -91.27 -113.17 28.45
C HIS A 268 -89.93 -113.32 29.22
N GLN A 269 -89.67 -114.46 29.88
CA GLN A 269 -88.39 -114.72 30.54
C GLN A 269 -87.26 -115.09 29.56
N ALA A 270 -87.56 -115.83 28.50
CA ALA A 270 -86.60 -116.14 27.44
C ALA A 270 -86.31 -114.93 26.54
N GLU A 271 -87.31 -114.08 26.29
CA GLU A 271 -87.24 -112.81 25.60
C GLU A 271 -86.46 -111.79 26.43
N LEU A 272 -86.62 -111.71 27.76
CA LEU A 272 -85.77 -110.84 28.58
C LEU A 272 -84.29 -111.25 28.50
N ALA A 273 -84.01 -112.57 28.49
CA ALA A 273 -82.65 -113.06 28.32
C ALA A 273 -82.09 -112.81 26.90
N ALA A 274 -82.91 -113.00 25.86
CA ALA A 274 -82.53 -112.77 24.46
C ALA A 274 -82.41 -111.28 24.14
N THR A 275 -83.29 -110.42 24.65
CA THR A 275 -83.24 -108.96 24.51
C THR A 275 -82.07 -108.39 25.28
N ASN A 276 -81.76 -108.87 26.49
CA ASN A 276 -80.55 -108.44 27.20
C ASN A 276 -79.27 -108.85 26.44
N LYS A 277 -79.24 -110.04 25.84
CA LYS A 277 -78.09 -110.48 25.02
C LYS A 277 -77.99 -109.73 23.69
N PHE A 278 -79.12 -109.45 23.05
CA PHE A 278 -79.19 -108.65 21.83
C PHE A 278 -78.83 -107.19 22.09
N ASN A 279 -79.35 -106.60 23.17
CA ASN A 279 -79.00 -105.24 23.59
C ASN A 279 -77.53 -105.14 23.96
N ALA A 280 -76.96 -106.12 24.67
CA ALA A 280 -75.53 -106.17 24.93
C ALA A 280 -74.70 -106.29 23.63
N MET A 281 -75.19 -107.02 22.64
CA MET A 281 -74.54 -107.11 21.32
C MET A 281 -74.68 -105.81 20.52
N VAL A 282 -75.82 -105.14 20.61
CA VAL A 282 -76.06 -103.83 19.98
C VAL A 282 -75.25 -102.74 20.67
N GLU A 283 -75.13 -102.75 21.99
CA GLU A 283 -74.26 -101.84 22.75
C GLU A 283 -72.79 -102.10 22.42
N SER A 284 -72.36 -103.36 22.38
CA SER A 284 -71.01 -103.72 21.93
C SER A 284 -70.73 -103.27 20.50
N LEU A 285 -71.70 -103.39 19.59
CA LEU A 285 -71.57 -102.90 18.21
C LEU A 285 -71.57 -101.36 18.14
N ARG A 286 -72.37 -100.68 18.97
CA ARG A 286 -72.37 -99.22 19.06
C ARG A 286 -71.05 -98.70 19.63
N GLU A 287 -70.50 -99.38 20.63
CA GLU A 287 -69.21 -99.05 21.23
C GLU A 287 -68.08 -99.29 20.24
N GLN A 288 -68.06 -100.44 19.56
CA GLN A 288 -67.10 -100.69 18.46
C GLN A 288 -67.26 -99.70 17.30
N TRP A 289 -68.47 -99.27 16.99
CA TRP A 289 -68.69 -98.28 15.93
C TRP A 289 -68.28 -96.87 16.36
N ALA A 290 -68.52 -96.50 17.62
CA ALA A 290 -68.04 -95.25 18.20
C ALA A 290 -66.51 -95.22 18.27
N GLU A 291 -65.86 -96.31 18.70
CA GLU A 291 -64.41 -96.46 18.70
C GLU A 291 -63.84 -96.38 17.27
N ASN A 292 -64.44 -97.08 16.30
CA ASN A 292 -64.01 -97.02 14.89
C ASN A 292 -64.22 -95.63 14.27
N GLU A 293 -65.30 -94.93 14.61
CA GLU A 293 -65.54 -93.57 14.11
C GLU A 293 -64.57 -92.58 14.76
N GLU A 294 -64.28 -92.74 16.06
CA GLU A 294 -63.25 -91.94 16.73
C GLU A 294 -61.86 -92.18 16.12
N GLU A 295 -61.52 -93.43 15.79
CA GLU A 295 -60.27 -93.77 15.11
C GLU A 295 -60.22 -93.21 13.68
N ARG A 296 -61.34 -93.23 12.94
CA ARG A 296 -61.47 -92.58 11.63
C ARG A 296 -61.25 -91.07 11.73
N VAL A 297 -61.90 -90.41 12.69
CA VAL A 297 -61.77 -88.98 12.93
C VAL A 297 -60.33 -88.64 13.29
N ARG A 298 -59.70 -89.36 14.23
CA ARG A 298 -58.27 -89.16 14.55
C ARG A 298 -57.37 -89.33 13.34
N THR A 299 -57.63 -90.33 12.49
CA THR A 299 -56.82 -90.57 11.28
C THR A 299 -56.98 -89.43 10.27
N ILE A 300 -58.18 -88.87 10.11
CA ILE A 300 -58.45 -87.73 9.23
C ILE A 300 -57.82 -86.45 9.80
N GLU A 301 -57.94 -86.22 11.11
CA GLU A 301 -57.31 -85.08 11.79
C GLU A 301 -55.79 -85.13 11.68
N GLU A 302 -55.18 -86.30 11.86
CA GLU A 302 -53.73 -86.46 11.74
C GLU A 302 -53.27 -86.22 10.29
N ARG A 303 -54.01 -86.71 9.28
CA ARG A 303 -53.74 -86.39 7.87
C ARG A 303 -53.86 -84.90 7.58
N ALA A 304 -54.93 -84.25 8.05
CA ALA A 304 -55.12 -82.81 7.88
C ALA A 304 -54.01 -82.01 8.58
N ARG A 305 -53.57 -82.45 9.77
CA ARG A 305 -52.42 -81.85 10.47
C ARG A 305 -51.13 -81.97 9.66
N VAL A 306 -50.85 -83.15 9.12
CA VAL A 306 -49.66 -83.39 8.30
C VAL A 306 -49.71 -82.53 7.04
N ASP A 307 -50.84 -82.49 6.33
CA ASP A 307 -51.01 -81.67 5.12
C ASP A 307 -50.84 -80.18 5.41
N CYS A 308 -51.46 -79.66 6.49
CA CYS A 308 -51.26 -78.28 6.92
C CYS A 308 -49.81 -78.01 7.36
N GLN A 309 -49.12 -78.96 7.99
CA GLN A 309 -47.70 -78.80 8.35
C GLN A 309 -46.81 -78.73 7.11
N VAL A 310 -47.09 -79.53 6.09
CA VAL A 310 -46.37 -79.50 4.80
C VAL A 310 -46.60 -78.16 4.10
N GLU A 311 -47.83 -77.65 4.07
CA GLU A 311 -48.14 -76.35 3.47
C GLU A 311 -47.48 -75.20 4.24
N ILE A 312 -47.52 -75.22 5.58
CA ILE A 312 -46.81 -74.25 6.42
C ILE A 312 -45.30 -74.30 6.18
N ALA A 313 -44.71 -75.49 6.04
CA ALA A 313 -43.29 -75.65 5.75
C ALA A 313 -42.94 -75.07 4.37
N THR A 314 -43.79 -75.32 3.37
CA THR A 314 -43.63 -74.80 2.01
C THR A 314 -43.72 -73.27 1.99
N LEU A 315 -44.74 -72.68 2.62
CA LEU A 315 -44.89 -71.22 2.73
C LEU A 315 -43.75 -70.58 3.52
N LYS A 316 -43.24 -71.24 4.56
CA LYS A 316 -42.03 -70.77 5.27
C LYS A 316 -40.80 -70.78 4.38
N ALA A 317 -40.64 -71.80 3.53
CA ALA A 317 -39.56 -71.86 2.56
C ALA A 317 -39.68 -70.75 1.50
N GLU A 318 -40.87 -70.53 0.96
CA GLU A 318 -41.15 -69.44 0.01
C GLU A 318 -40.93 -68.05 0.62
N LEU A 319 -41.34 -67.84 1.87
CA LEU A 319 -41.08 -66.59 2.58
C LEU A 319 -39.58 -66.39 2.81
N SER A 320 -38.84 -67.46 3.13
CA SER A 320 -37.39 -67.41 3.30
C SER A 320 -36.67 -67.08 2.00
N THR A 321 -37.06 -67.70 0.88
CA THR A 321 -36.49 -67.40 -0.44
C THR A 321 -36.84 -65.98 -0.89
N SER A 322 -38.08 -65.52 -0.67
CA SER A 322 -38.49 -64.14 -0.96
C SER A 322 -37.70 -63.12 -0.13
N LYS A 323 -37.51 -63.36 1.18
CA LYS A 323 -36.66 -62.53 2.04
C LYS A 323 -35.21 -62.49 1.56
N LYS A 324 -34.67 -63.63 1.12
CA LYS A 324 -33.31 -63.70 0.56
C LYS A 324 -33.21 -62.90 -0.75
N MET A 325 -34.16 -63.05 -1.67
CA MET A 325 -34.19 -62.28 -2.91
C MET A 325 -34.31 -60.78 -2.63
N ALA A 326 -35.13 -60.37 -1.66
CA ALA A 326 -35.25 -58.98 -1.24
C ALA A 326 -33.93 -58.44 -0.68
N ALA A 327 -33.26 -59.20 0.20
CA ALA A 327 -31.95 -58.85 0.72
C ALA A 327 -30.90 -58.73 -0.39
N ASP A 328 -30.84 -59.69 -1.32
CA ASP A 328 -29.91 -59.66 -2.46
C ASP A 328 -30.17 -58.45 -3.37
N THR A 329 -31.44 -58.08 -3.61
CA THR A 329 -31.78 -56.87 -4.37
C THR A 329 -31.42 -55.59 -3.64
N GLN A 330 -31.60 -55.55 -2.31
CA GLN A 330 -31.21 -54.42 -1.48
C GLN A 330 -29.69 -54.25 -1.48
N THR A 331 -28.92 -55.33 -1.34
CA THR A 331 -27.46 -55.29 -1.43
C THR A 331 -27.01 -54.74 -2.78
N LYS A 332 -27.57 -55.24 -3.89
CA LYS A 332 -27.25 -54.71 -5.24
C LYS A 332 -27.58 -53.23 -5.39
N TRP A 333 -28.72 -52.78 -4.85
CA TRP A 333 -29.08 -51.37 -4.86
C TRP A 333 -28.12 -50.52 -4.02
N MET A 334 -27.72 -51.00 -2.84
CA MET A 334 -26.72 -50.34 -2.01
C MET A 334 -25.36 -50.27 -2.70
N ASP A 335 -24.95 -51.32 -3.41
CA ASP A 335 -23.70 -51.32 -4.18
C ASP A 335 -23.75 -50.30 -5.34
N VAL A 336 -24.89 -50.16 -6.02
CA VAL A 336 -25.07 -49.15 -7.07
C VAL A 336 -25.05 -47.75 -6.50
N VAL A 337 -25.76 -47.50 -5.39
CA VAL A 337 -25.81 -46.19 -4.74
C VAL A 337 -24.44 -45.80 -4.18
N THR A 338 -23.73 -46.74 -3.54
CA THR A 338 -22.37 -46.48 -3.02
C THR A 338 -21.39 -46.20 -4.16
N LYS A 339 -21.46 -46.94 -5.26
CA LYS A 339 -20.66 -46.67 -6.46
C LYS A 339 -20.97 -45.29 -7.06
N GLN A 340 -22.23 -44.93 -7.22
CA GLN A 340 -22.62 -43.61 -7.72
C GLN A 340 -22.18 -42.48 -6.78
N ASN A 341 -22.33 -42.66 -5.47
CA ASN A 341 -21.86 -41.68 -4.49
C ASN A 341 -20.34 -41.50 -4.56
N TYR A 342 -19.58 -42.57 -4.78
CA TYR A 342 -18.13 -42.51 -4.98
C TYR A 342 -17.77 -41.76 -6.27
N GLU A 343 -18.42 -42.08 -7.39
CA GLU A 343 -18.24 -41.37 -8.67
C GLU A 343 -18.60 -39.88 -8.57
N HIS A 344 -19.66 -39.52 -7.85
CA HIS A 344 -20.04 -38.13 -7.59
C HIS A 344 -19.04 -37.41 -6.68
N HIS A 345 -18.53 -38.10 -5.65
CA HIS A 345 -17.49 -37.56 -4.78
C HIS A 345 -16.21 -37.25 -5.58
N ASP A 346 -15.71 -38.20 -6.36
CA ASP A 346 -14.52 -38.02 -7.21
C ASP A 346 -14.71 -36.89 -8.22
N ALA A 347 -15.90 -36.78 -8.84
CA ALA A 347 -16.22 -35.70 -9.76
C ALA A 347 -16.24 -34.32 -9.07
N LEU A 348 -16.78 -34.24 -7.85
CA LEU A 348 -16.77 -33.01 -7.04
C LEU A 348 -15.35 -32.65 -6.59
N GLU A 349 -14.52 -33.62 -6.25
CA GLU A 349 -13.12 -33.41 -5.86
C GLU A 349 -12.30 -32.87 -7.04
N LEU A 350 -12.43 -33.47 -8.24
CA LEU A 350 -11.83 -32.96 -9.48
C LEU A 350 -12.32 -31.55 -9.82
N PHE A 351 -13.60 -31.26 -9.62
CA PHE A 351 -14.16 -29.92 -9.82
C PHE A 351 -13.57 -28.91 -8.83
N ALA A 352 -13.51 -29.28 -7.54
CA ALA A 352 -12.92 -28.44 -6.49
C ALA A 352 -11.44 -28.16 -6.77
N GLU A 353 -10.67 -29.15 -7.21
CA GLU A 353 -9.27 -28.98 -7.58
C GLU A 353 -9.09 -28.08 -8.81
N LYS A 354 -9.96 -28.21 -9.82
CA LYS A 354 -9.97 -27.32 -10.99
C LYS A 354 -10.31 -25.88 -10.62
N CYS A 355 -11.29 -25.68 -9.73
CA CYS A 355 -11.64 -24.37 -9.18
C CYS A 355 -10.46 -23.79 -8.40
N ARG A 356 -9.86 -24.57 -7.48
CA ARG A 356 -8.69 -24.19 -6.69
C ARG A 356 -7.56 -23.73 -7.59
N LYS A 357 -7.18 -24.55 -8.58
CA LYS A 357 -6.14 -24.21 -9.57
C LYS A 357 -6.46 -22.91 -10.31
N THR A 358 -7.70 -22.71 -10.74
CA THR A 358 -8.10 -21.48 -11.44
C THR A 358 -8.00 -20.24 -10.54
N TYR A 359 -8.32 -20.38 -9.25
CA TYR A 359 -8.15 -19.31 -8.27
C TYR A 359 -6.68 -19.03 -7.97
N ASP A 360 -5.87 -20.06 -7.78
CA ASP A 360 -4.44 -19.95 -7.54
C ASP A 360 -3.72 -19.30 -8.73
N ASP A 361 -4.04 -19.70 -9.97
CA ASP A 361 -3.50 -19.11 -11.19
C ASP A 361 -3.87 -17.61 -11.29
N LYS A 362 -5.12 -17.25 -10.98
CA LYS A 362 -5.58 -15.85 -10.97
C LYS A 362 -4.91 -15.04 -9.85
N LEU A 363 -4.75 -15.62 -8.67
CA LEU A 363 -4.10 -14.99 -7.53
C LEU A 363 -2.61 -14.76 -7.82
N SER A 364 -1.95 -15.74 -8.42
CA SER A 364 -0.56 -15.63 -8.86
C SER A 364 -0.40 -14.54 -9.91
N ALA A 365 -1.26 -14.51 -10.94
CA ALA A 365 -1.23 -13.47 -11.97
C ALA A 365 -1.50 -12.06 -11.42
N MET A 366 -2.41 -11.93 -10.45
CA MET A 366 -2.66 -10.65 -9.77
C MET A 366 -1.46 -10.23 -8.92
N THR A 367 -0.84 -11.16 -8.20
CA THR A 367 0.36 -10.93 -7.39
C THR A 367 1.53 -10.48 -8.25
N GLU A 368 1.75 -11.13 -9.39
CA GLU A 368 2.79 -10.77 -10.36
C GLU A 368 2.54 -9.39 -10.96
N ARG A 369 1.29 -9.07 -11.32
CA ARG A 369 0.91 -7.73 -11.81
C ARG A 369 1.18 -6.65 -10.76
N ILE A 370 0.83 -6.92 -9.48
CA ILE A 370 1.09 -5.99 -8.38
C ILE A 370 2.61 -5.81 -8.17
N ALA A 371 3.38 -6.89 -8.21
CA ALA A 371 4.85 -6.83 -8.10
C ALA A 371 5.47 -6.01 -9.26
N GLN A 372 4.97 -6.19 -10.48
CA GLN A 372 5.39 -5.39 -11.64
C GLN A 372 5.05 -3.91 -11.46
N GLN A 373 3.86 -3.58 -10.98
CA GLN A 373 3.47 -2.19 -10.69
C GLN A 373 4.35 -1.56 -9.60
N PHE A 374 4.61 -2.28 -8.50
CA PHE A 374 5.53 -1.81 -7.47
C PHE A 374 6.94 -1.60 -8.03
N GLY A 375 7.47 -2.52 -8.84
CA GLY A 375 8.77 -2.36 -9.49
C GLY A 375 8.82 -1.22 -10.51
N MET A 376 7.68 -0.80 -11.09
CA MET A 376 7.59 0.40 -11.90
C MET A 376 7.63 1.67 -11.03
N TYR A 377 6.87 1.70 -9.94
CA TYR A 377 6.86 2.83 -9.02
C TYR A 377 8.21 3.02 -8.32
N GLU A 378 8.87 1.94 -7.93
CA GLU A 378 10.23 1.98 -7.36
C GLU A 378 11.23 2.58 -8.35
N ARG A 379 11.19 2.17 -9.62
CA ARG A 379 12.03 2.77 -10.67
C ARG A 379 11.72 4.24 -10.91
N GLN A 380 10.45 4.63 -10.92
CA GLN A 380 10.05 6.04 -11.05
C GLN A 380 10.54 6.87 -9.87
N LEU A 381 10.49 6.32 -8.65
CA LEU A 381 11.00 6.96 -7.45
C LEU A 381 12.52 7.14 -7.54
N LEU A 382 13.24 6.11 -7.96
CA LEU A 382 14.70 6.16 -8.14
C LEU A 382 15.14 7.15 -9.23
N GLU A 383 14.42 7.21 -10.35
CA GLU A 383 14.72 8.22 -11.39
C GLU A 383 14.41 9.64 -10.90
N SER A 384 13.32 9.83 -10.16
CA SER A 384 13.01 11.12 -9.53
C SER A 384 14.07 11.52 -8.51
N ASP A 385 14.59 10.59 -7.72
CA ASP A 385 15.68 10.84 -6.76
C ASP A 385 16.97 11.21 -7.50
N LYS A 386 17.27 10.53 -8.61
CA LYS A 386 18.41 10.86 -9.48
C LYS A 386 18.28 12.27 -10.05
N ASP A 387 17.12 12.64 -10.60
CA ASP A 387 16.85 13.99 -11.11
C ASP A 387 17.01 15.05 -10.00
N LEU A 388 16.53 14.77 -8.79
CA LEU A 388 16.68 15.66 -7.63
C LEU A 388 18.15 15.80 -7.21
N THR A 389 18.93 14.71 -7.22
CA THR A 389 20.36 14.76 -6.92
C THR A 389 21.15 15.53 -7.98
N GLU A 390 20.82 15.38 -9.25
CA GLU A 390 21.44 16.14 -10.34
C GLU A 390 21.09 17.63 -10.25
N GLN A 391 19.83 17.97 -9.92
CA GLN A 391 19.44 19.35 -9.64
C GLN A 391 20.18 19.92 -8.42
N ALA A 392 20.30 19.16 -7.33
CA ALA A 392 21.06 19.58 -6.16
C ALA A 392 22.53 19.85 -6.50
N MET A 393 23.18 18.96 -7.27
CA MET A 393 24.55 19.14 -7.73
C MET A 393 24.70 20.37 -8.64
N ASN A 394 23.72 20.62 -9.51
CA ASN A 394 23.68 21.83 -10.34
C ASN A 394 23.54 23.11 -9.50
N PHE A 395 22.74 23.09 -8.43
CA PHE A 395 22.64 24.22 -7.50
C PHE A 395 23.92 24.42 -6.70
N GLU A 396 24.57 23.35 -6.24
CA GLU A 396 25.86 23.43 -5.56
C GLU A 396 26.95 24.00 -6.48
N ASN A 397 27.00 23.56 -7.74
CA ASN A 397 27.92 24.10 -8.74
C ASN A 397 27.66 25.60 -9.00
N LYS A 398 26.40 26.03 -9.15
CA LYS A 398 26.05 27.46 -9.28
C LYS A 398 26.44 28.25 -8.04
N LEU A 399 26.19 27.71 -6.85
CA LEU A 399 26.56 28.33 -5.59
C LEU A 399 28.08 28.45 -5.45
N TYR A 400 28.83 27.45 -5.90
CA TYR A 400 30.30 27.47 -5.95
C TYR A 400 30.80 28.55 -6.91
N GLN A 401 30.27 28.63 -8.13
CA GLN A 401 30.61 29.68 -9.09
C GLN A 401 30.32 31.08 -8.56
N MET A 402 29.15 31.26 -7.91
CA MET A 402 28.79 32.53 -7.29
C MET A 402 29.70 32.88 -6.11
N LYS A 403 30.15 31.91 -5.32
CA LYS A 403 31.15 32.12 -4.27
C LYS A 403 32.50 32.51 -4.85
N LEU A 404 32.91 31.90 -5.96
CA LEU A 404 34.14 32.22 -6.68
C LEU A 404 34.10 33.68 -7.17
N SER A 405 33.05 34.06 -7.90
CA SER A 405 32.88 35.42 -8.41
C SER A 405 32.75 36.47 -7.30
N THR A 406 32.09 36.13 -6.19
CA THR A 406 32.03 37.00 -5.00
C THR A 406 33.40 37.19 -4.37
N ASN A 407 34.23 36.15 -4.35
CA ASN A 407 35.60 36.24 -3.84
C ASN A 407 36.50 37.06 -4.77
N GLU A 408 36.43 36.82 -6.08
CA GLU A 408 37.14 37.63 -7.08
C GLU A 408 36.78 39.10 -6.96
N TRP A 409 35.48 39.42 -6.87
CA TRP A 409 35.02 40.79 -6.65
C TRP A 409 35.54 41.40 -5.35
N LYS A 410 35.55 40.64 -4.23
CA LYS A 410 36.13 41.12 -2.97
C LYS A 410 37.63 41.39 -3.09
N GLU A 411 38.33 40.58 -3.86
CA GLU A 411 39.78 40.69 -4.05
C GLU A 411 40.12 41.88 -4.95
N ASP A 412 39.36 42.09 -6.02
CA ASP A 412 39.47 43.27 -6.88
C ASP A 412 39.08 44.55 -6.14
N TYR A 413 38.01 44.52 -5.33
CA TYR A 413 37.64 45.64 -4.48
C TYR A 413 38.74 45.98 -3.46
N ARG A 414 39.36 44.95 -2.85
CA ARG A 414 40.49 45.14 -1.94
C ARG A 414 41.70 45.73 -2.68
N ARG A 415 42.07 45.21 -3.85
CA ARG A 415 43.14 45.78 -4.69
C ARG A 415 42.85 47.23 -5.06
N GLN A 416 41.61 47.55 -5.40
CA GLN A 416 41.21 48.92 -5.73
C GLN A 416 41.38 49.84 -4.52
N ILE A 417 40.91 49.43 -3.33
CA ILE A 417 41.09 50.17 -2.07
C ILE A 417 42.57 50.33 -1.72
N ASP A 418 43.37 49.27 -1.84
CA ASP A 418 44.80 49.32 -1.56
C ASP A 418 45.50 50.27 -2.54
N THR A 419 45.08 50.27 -3.82
CA THR A 419 45.58 51.20 -4.83
C THR A 419 45.21 52.63 -4.50
N THR A 420 43.95 52.93 -4.15
CA THR A 420 43.53 54.29 -3.77
C THR A 420 44.19 54.76 -2.48
N HIS A 421 44.40 53.86 -1.51
CA HIS A 421 45.17 54.17 -0.30
C HIS A 421 46.63 54.40 -0.59
N LEU A 422 47.28 53.60 -1.44
CA LEU A 422 48.66 53.82 -1.88
C LEU A 422 48.79 55.17 -2.61
N GLU A 423 47.84 55.52 -3.48
CA GLU A 423 47.79 56.83 -4.14
C GLU A 423 47.59 57.97 -3.14
N ALA A 424 46.70 57.81 -2.15
CA ALA A 424 46.47 58.80 -1.11
C ALA A 424 47.68 58.96 -0.19
N VAL A 425 48.34 57.85 0.18
CA VAL A 425 49.59 57.85 0.95
C VAL A 425 50.68 58.52 0.13
N ALA A 426 50.88 58.18 -1.14
CA ALA A 426 51.85 58.85 -2.00
C ALA A 426 51.56 60.35 -2.16
N ALA A 427 50.28 60.75 -2.26
CA ALA A 427 49.89 62.15 -2.30
C ALA A 427 50.20 62.88 -0.98
N LEU A 428 49.93 62.24 0.16
CA LEU A 428 50.27 62.76 1.49
C LEU A 428 51.78 62.77 1.71
N GLU A 429 52.51 61.74 1.33
CA GLU A 429 53.96 61.67 1.37
C GLU A 429 54.55 62.76 0.50
N ASN A 430 54.08 62.99 -0.72
CA ASN A 430 54.56 64.10 -1.55
C ASN A 430 54.26 65.46 -0.90
N LYS A 431 53.08 65.62 -0.30
CA LYS A 431 52.72 66.85 0.42
C LYS A 431 53.61 67.06 1.64
N TYR A 432 53.77 66.03 2.48
CA TYR A 432 54.59 66.07 3.68
C TYR A 432 56.07 66.13 3.36
N THR A 433 56.56 65.52 2.29
CA THR A 433 57.94 65.66 1.82
C THR A 433 58.16 67.09 1.37
N GLY A 434 57.22 67.69 0.63
CA GLY A 434 57.27 69.12 0.32
C GLY A 434 57.17 70.04 1.55
N GLU A 435 56.39 69.68 2.57
CA GLU A 435 56.35 70.39 3.85
C GLU A 435 57.61 70.14 4.68
N ILE A 436 58.20 68.95 4.64
CA ILE A 436 59.45 68.56 5.29
C ILE A 436 60.59 69.28 4.60
N ASP A 437 60.62 69.45 3.28
CA ASP A 437 61.63 70.23 2.59
C ASP A 437 61.51 71.71 2.97
N LYS A 438 60.29 72.25 3.08
CA LYS A 438 60.03 73.59 3.61
C LYS A 438 60.43 73.70 5.09
N LEU A 439 60.07 72.71 5.89
CA LEU A 439 60.37 72.64 7.31
C LEU A 439 61.84 72.34 7.54
N LEU A 440 62.57 71.66 6.66
CA LEU A 440 64.02 71.44 6.70
C LEU A 440 64.76 72.67 6.18
N GLN A 441 64.15 73.46 5.29
CA GLN A 441 64.63 74.82 5.05
C GLN A 441 64.45 75.69 6.30
N GLN A 442 63.27 75.66 6.92
CA GLN A 442 62.98 76.41 8.16
C GLN A 442 63.75 75.87 9.37
N VAL A 443 63.95 74.56 9.46
CA VAL A 443 64.69 73.84 10.48
C VAL A 443 66.17 73.93 10.19
N SER A 444 66.69 73.99 8.96
CA SER A 444 68.08 74.42 8.75
C SER A 444 68.28 75.85 9.28
N GLY A 445 67.27 76.72 9.13
CA GLY A 445 67.24 78.04 9.76
C GLY A 445 66.99 78.04 11.28
N LEU A 446 66.35 77.01 11.85
CA LEU A 446 66.08 76.85 13.28
C LEU A 446 67.06 75.89 13.98
N GLN A 447 67.86 75.11 13.26
CA GLN A 447 68.88 74.16 13.72
C GLN A 447 70.23 74.87 13.83
N ASP A 448 70.39 76.01 13.13
CA ASP A 448 71.25 77.11 13.56
C ASP A 448 70.84 77.69 14.94
N LEU A 449 69.58 77.51 15.37
CA LEU A 449 69.01 78.00 16.64
C LEU A 449 68.80 76.92 17.73
N VAL A 450 68.70 75.64 17.34
CA VAL A 450 68.33 74.48 18.20
C VAL A 450 69.49 73.49 18.37
N ASN A 451 70.70 73.83 17.88
CA ASN A 451 71.95 73.28 18.45
C ASN A 451 72.13 73.64 19.95
N GLN A 452 71.17 74.33 20.58
CA GLN A 452 70.98 74.37 22.01
C GLN A 452 69.69 73.62 22.39
N THR A 453 69.84 72.57 23.20
CA THR A 453 68.82 71.81 23.95
C THR A 453 68.13 70.62 23.25
N GLY A 454 68.59 69.42 23.63
CA GLY A 454 67.95 68.14 23.29
C GLY A 454 66.97 67.64 24.36
N ALA A 455 66.20 66.59 24.02
CA ALA A 455 65.34 65.88 24.96
C ALA A 455 65.26 64.38 24.68
N VAL A 456 65.08 63.67 25.79
CA VAL A 456 65.15 62.22 26.07
C VAL A 456 63.82 61.50 25.77
N THR A 457 63.91 60.20 25.47
CA THR A 457 62.84 59.25 25.15
C THR A 457 62.14 58.64 26.38
N VAL A 458 60.87 58.24 26.23
CA VAL A 458 60.02 57.58 27.26
C VAL A 458 59.43 56.28 26.68
N ASP A 459 60.03 55.13 27.00
CA ASP A 459 59.67 53.81 26.42
C ASP A 459 59.05 52.78 27.41
N SER A 460 58.76 53.13 28.66
CA SER A 460 58.39 52.11 29.67
C SER A 460 56.90 51.70 29.73
N SER A 461 55.97 52.45 29.16
CA SER A 461 54.51 52.21 29.32
C SER A 461 53.89 51.34 28.22
N ARG A 462 54.56 51.26 27.06
CA ARG A 462 54.04 50.60 25.86
C ARG A 462 54.13 49.08 25.94
N SER A 463 55.28 48.57 26.40
CA SER A 463 55.54 47.13 26.54
C SER A 463 54.56 46.44 27.50
N ARG A 464 54.10 47.13 28.56
CA ARG A 464 53.12 46.58 29.50
C ARG A 464 51.71 46.50 28.89
N MET A 465 51.36 47.41 28.00
CA MET A 465 50.07 47.41 27.32
C MET A 465 50.02 46.35 26.21
N ASP A 466 51.12 46.15 25.48
CA ASP A 466 51.23 45.11 24.45
C ASP A 466 51.01 43.70 25.04
N GLY A 467 51.49 43.46 26.27
CA GLY A 467 51.24 42.22 27.01
C GLY A 467 49.75 42.00 27.36
N MET A 468 49.07 43.06 27.83
CA MET A 468 47.64 42.98 28.16
C MET A 468 46.77 42.84 26.90
N LEU A 469 47.12 43.52 25.80
CA LEU A 469 46.45 43.36 24.50
C LEU A 469 46.61 41.95 23.94
N SER A 470 47.80 41.35 24.07
CA SER A 470 48.03 39.96 23.65
C SER A 470 47.16 38.96 24.43
N ASN A 471 47.07 39.10 25.76
CA ASN A 471 46.19 38.26 26.59
C ASN A 471 44.72 38.48 26.26
N PHE A 472 44.32 39.72 26.02
CA PHE A 472 42.96 40.07 25.62
C PHE A 472 42.57 39.42 24.28
N ILE A 473 43.46 39.42 23.28
CA ILE A 473 43.25 38.75 21.99
C ILE A 473 43.10 37.23 22.17
N LYS A 474 43.90 36.61 23.05
CA LYS A 474 43.78 35.19 23.37
C LYS A 474 42.46 34.87 24.06
N LEU A 475 42.04 35.67 25.04
CA LEU A 475 40.76 35.53 25.73
C LEU A 475 39.58 35.75 24.79
N LYS A 476 39.66 36.75 23.89
CA LYS A 476 38.67 36.99 22.83
C LYS A 476 38.49 35.76 21.95
N LYS A 477 39.58 35.13 21.52
CA LYS A 477 39.54 33.94 20.67
C LYS A 477 39.00 32.72 21.42
N ALA A 478 39.37 32.54 22.68
CA ALA A 478 38.89 31.43 23.51
C ALA A 478 37.41 31.56 23.91
N LEU A 479 36.90 32.79 24.01
CA LEU A 479 35.51 33.08 24.37
C LEU A 479 34.59 33.23 23.18
N GLU A 480 35.05 33.19 21.93
CA GLU A 480 34.21 33.34 20.72
C GLU A 480 33.13 34.42 20.88
N LEU A 481 33.54 35.62 21.33
CA LEU A 481 32.61 36.71 21.65
C LEU A 481 31.80 37.11 20.41
N ASN A 482 30.52 37.41 20.59
CA ASN A 482 29.66 37.87 19.50
C ASN A 482 30.16 39.23 18.96
N SER A 483 29.98 39.53 17.68
CA SER A 483 30.40 40.79 17.05
C SER A 483 29.90 42.03 17.81
N ASN A 484 28.66 41.97 18.32
CA ASN A 484 28.06 43.04 19.12
C ASN A 484 28.78 43.25 20.47
N GLU A 485 29.18 42.17 21.15
CA GLU A 485 29.94 42.23 22.39
C GLU A 485 31.36 42.75 22.15
N GLN A 486 31.98 42.32 21.04
CA GLN A 486 33.28 42.83 20.61
C GLN A 486 33.25 44.33 20.35
N ILE A 487 32.22 44.82 19.63
CA ILE A 487 32.03 46.23 19.35
C ILE A 487 31.78 47.02 20.63
N ALA A 488 30.89 46.55 21.52
CA ALA A 488 30.61 47.22 22.79
C ALA A 488 31.87 47.33 23.67
N LEU A 489 32.71 46.28 23.66
CA LEU A 489 33.95 46.25 24.42
C LEU A 489 35.02 47.16 23.79
N LEU A 490 35.18 47.13 22.47
CA LEU A 490 36.04 48.07 21.72
C LEU A 490 35.63 49.52 21.94
N MET A 491 34.33 49.82 21.91
CA MET A 491 33.80 51.16 22.18
C MET A 491 34.11 51.61 23.61
N LYS A 492 33.99 50.73 24.60
CA LYS A 492 34.34 51.03 25.99
C LYS A 492 35.84 51.29 26.18
N LEU A 493 36.69 50.62 25.40
CA LEU A 493 38.13 50.86 25.38
C LEU A 493 38.48 52.17 24.66
N LEU A 494 37.87 52.43 23.50
CA LEU A 494 38.03 53.66 22.70
C LEU A 494 37.56 54.92 23.44
N GLN A 495 36.54 54.82 24.29
CA GLN A 495 36.05 55.92 25.11
C GLN A 495 37.05 56.39 26.18
N SER A 496 38.12 55.63 26.44
CA SER A 496 39.22 56.07 27.29
C SER A 496 40.42 56.43 26.39
N SER A 497 40.37 57.61 25.76
CA SER A 497 41.29 58.04 24.68
C SER A 497 42.75 58.20 25.10
N ASP A 498 42.99 58.37 26.40
CA ASP A 498 44.31 58.69 26.92
C ASP A 498 44.91 57.46 27.61
N PHE A 499 46.22 57.24 27.41
CA PHE A 499 47.03 56.23 28.11
C PHE A 499 47.12 56.56 29.61
N SER A 500 45.99 56.43 30.29
CA SER A 500 45.76 56.80 31.67
C SER A 500 45.82 55.54 32.55
N PRO A 501 46.26 55.65 33.82
CA PRO A 501 46.08 54.58 34.80
C PRO A 501 44.64 54.07 34.89
N LYS A 502 43.65 54.91 34.57
CA LYS A 502 42.23 54.54 34.47
C LYS A 502 41.96 53.52 33.37
N LEU A 503 42.57 53.68 32.18
CA LEU A 503 42.43 52.74 31.07
C LEU A 503 43.03 51.39 31.43
N LEU A 504 44.19 51.39 32.09
CA LEU A 504 44.86 50.16 32.53
C LEU A 504 44.04 49.41 33.60
N GLN A 505 43.39 50.15 34.50
CA GLN A 505 42.44 49.58 35.47
C GLN A 505 41.19 49.03 34.76
N THR A 506 40.67 49.70 33.73
CA THR A 506 39.55 49.20 32.92
C THR A 506 39.92 47.92 32.18
N TYR A 507 41.12 47.84 31.60
CA TYR A 507 41.64 46.61 30.98
C TYR A 507 41.78 45.47 31.98
N SER A 508 42.37 45.72 33.15
CA SER A 508 42.54 44.68 34.18
C SER A 508 41.19 44.16 34.71
N LYS A 509 40.20 45.05 34.89
CA LYS A 509 38.83 44.66 35.24
C LYS A 509 38.17 43.83 34.13
N LEU A 510 38.34 44.22 32.87
CA LEU A 510 37.81 43.46 31.71
C LEU A 510 38.50 42.10 31.55
N GLU A 511 39.82 42.04 31.70
CA GLU A 511 40.59 40.79 31.65
C GLU A 511 40.13 39.83 32.75
N SER A 512 39.97 40.32 33.98
CA SER A 512 39.45 39.55 35.10
C SER A 512 38.03 39.04 34.84
N LYS A 513 37.16 39.91 34.29
CA LYS A 513 35.79 39.54 33.92
C LYS A 513 35.74 38.45 32.86
N LEU A 514 36.52 38.60 31.78
CA LEU A 514 36.59 37.60 30.72
C LEU A 514 37.21 36.28 31.20
N SER A 515 38.20 36.36 32.09
CA SER A 515 38.81 35.19 32.73
C SER A 515 37.79 34.40 33.56
N ASP A 516 36.93 35.09 34.32
CA ASP A 516 35.85 34.46 35.11
C ASP A 516 34.71 33.96 34.23
N GLN A 517 34.45 34.61 33.09
CA GLN A 517 33.41 34.20 32.15
C GLN A 517 33.75 32.88 31.43
N LEU A 518 35.04 32.62 31.19
CA LEU A 518 35.52 31.44 30.44
C LEU A 518 35.09 30.10 31.05
N PRO A 519 35.29 29.81 32.35
CA PRO A 519 34.82 28.56 32.95
C PRO A 519 33.30 28.40 32.87
N VAL A 520 32.54 29.48 33.08
CA VAL A 520 31.08 29.47 32.97
C VAL A 520 30.64 29.14 31.53
N LYS A 521 31.28 29.75 30.54
CA LYS A 521 31.03 29.46 29.12
C LYS A 521 31.36 28.01 28.77
N LYS A 522 32.49 27.46 29.25
CA LYS A 522 32.84 26.05 29.04
C LYS A 522 31.80 25.09 29.60
N MET A 523 31.26 25.38 30.79
CA MET A 523 30.19 24.60 31.39
C MET A 523 28.90 24.68 30.56
N ALA A 524 28.56 25.88 30.05
CA ALA A 524 27.37 26.07 29.21
C ALA A 524 27.49 25.29 27.90
N THR A 525 28.64 25.40 27.22
CA THR A 525 28.92 24.62 26.01
C THR A 525 28.87 23.11 26.26
N ARG A 526 29.41 22.64 27.41
CA ARG A 526 29.34 21.22 27.76
C ARG A 526 27.90 20.75 27.98
N ARG A 527 27.08 21.54 28.69
CA ARG A 527 25.66 21.26 28.90
C ARG A 527 24.90 21.16 27.57
N GLU A 528 25.05 22.14 26.69
CA GLU A 528 24.39 22.13 25.37
C GLU A 528 24.85 20.95 24.50
N PHE A 529 26.14 20.59 24.56
CA PHE A 529 26.64 19.42 23.86
C PHE A 529 26.04 18.11 24.38
N VAL A 530 25.94 17.93 25.70
CA VAL A 530 25.30 16.75 26.32
C VAL A 530 23.82 16.69 25.92
N LYS A 531 23.11 17.82 25.95
CA LYS A 531 21.71 17.92 25.51
C LYS A 531 21.54 17.55 24.02
N TYR A 532 22.39 18.09 23.15
CA TYR A 532 22.41 17.73 21.74
C TYR A 532 22.64 16.23 21.53
N ARG A 533 23.63 15.64 22.21
CA ARG A 533 23.92 14.20 22.16
C ARG A 533 22.73 13.36 22.61
N LEU A 534 22.06 13.73 23.70
CA LEU A 534 20.85 13.06 24.17
C LEU A 534 19.75 13.12 23.11
N ASN A 535 19.51 14.30 22.50
CA ASN A 535 18.50 14.46 21.45
C ASN A 535 18.82 13.62 20.20
N VAL A 536 20.09 13.53 19.80
CA VAL A 536 20.53 12.64 18.71
C VAL A 536 20.28 11.17 19.05
N ILE A 537 20.59 10.74 20.27
CA ILE A 537 20.32 9.36 20.72
C ILE A 537 18.81 9.09 20.74
N THR A 538 17.99 10.03 21.20
CA THR A 538 16.52 9.88 21.20
C THR A 538 15.96 9.78 19.78
N ARG A 539 16.45 10.59 18.84
CA ARG A 539 15.94 10.60 17.44
C ARG A 539 16.36 9.38 16.61
N PHE A 540 17.55 8.83 16.86
CA PHE A 540 18.13 7.79 16.01
C PHE A 540 18.37 6.45 16.73
N GLY A 541 18.14 6.36 18.04
CA GLY A 541 18.53 5.22 18.87
C GLY A 541 17.48 4.11 19.03
N GLU A 542 16.23 4.31 18.59
CA GLU A 542 15.17 3.30 18.75
C GLU A 542 15.25 2.15 17.73
N THR A 543 16.02 2.29 16.65
CA THR A 543 16.07 1.28 15.58
C THR A 543 17.15 0.22 15.74
N GLY A 544 17.96 0.26 16.81
CA GLY A 544 19.07 -0.69 17.02
C GLY A 544 19.21 -1.17 18.46
N THR A 545 18.82 -2.42 18.72
CA THR A 545 18.92 -3.18 19.99
C THR A 545 20.36 -3.48 20.41
N THR A 546 21.21 -2.46 20.56
CA THR A 546 22.54 -2.63 21.16
C THR A 546 22.53 -2.14 22.60
N VAL A 547 22.80 -3.05 23.55
CA VAL A 547 22.86 -2.77 25.01
C VAL A 547 23.82 -1.62 25.38
N SER A 548 24.76 -1.29 24.48
CA SER A 548 25.70 -0.17 24.64
C SER A 548 25.03 1.22 24.60
N SER A 549 23.95 1.42 23.82
CA SER A 549 23.34 2.75 23.66
C SER A 549 22.60 3.22 24.92
N ASN A 550 22.01 2.28 25.66
CA ASN A 550 21.29 2.56 26.90
C ASN A 550 22.21 2.96 28.05
N THR A 551 23.44 2.43 28.08
CA THR A 551 24.43 2.79 29.11
C THR A 551 24.93 4.21 28.88
N THR A 552 25.32 4.55 27.64
CA THR A 552 25.74 5.91 27.27
C THR A 552 24.63 6.94 27.50
N ARG A 553 23.37 6.60 27.23
CA ARG A 553 22.22 7.49 27.49
C ARG A 553 22.08 7.80 28.98
N ARG A 554 22.21 6.78 29.85
CA ARG A 554 22.11 6.96 31.31
C ARG A 554 23.23 7.86 31.85
N GLU A 555 24.46 7.62 31.43
CA GLU A 555 25.63 8.43 31.81
C GLU A 555 25.46 9.90 31.42
N LEU A 556 24.95 10.17 30.20
CA LEU A 556 24.69 11.54 29.74
C LEU A 556 23.55 12.22 30.51
N ILE A 557 22.53 11.48 30.95
CA ILE A 557 21.45 12.01 31.81
C ILE A 557 22.01 12.38 33.19
N GLU A 558 22.85 11.54 33.77
CA GLU A 558 23.51 11.81 35.06
C GLU A 558 24.49 12.99 34.98
N GLU A 559 25.23 13.10 33.88
CA GLU A 559 26.07 14.26 33.62
C GLU A 559 25.22 15.53 33.47
N LEU A 560 24.10 15.49 32.74
CA LEU A 560 23.22 16.64 32.58
C LEU A 560 22.58 17.08 33.91
N SER A 561 22.16 16.12 34.73
CA SER A 561 21.54 16.38 36.03
C SER A 561 22.52 16.95 37.05
N SER A 562 23.81 16.59 36.97
CA SER A 562 24.87 17.16 37.81
C SER A 562 25.40 18.51 37.29
N LEU A 563 25.49 18.69 35.96
CA LEU A 563 25.94 19.96 35.35
C LEU A 563 24.95 21.10 35.56
N THR A 564 23.65 20.84 35.50
CA THR A 564 22.60 21.87 35.60
C THR A 564 22.62 22.68 36.91
N PRO A 565 22.67 22.08 38.11
CA PRO A 565 22.79 22.85 39.36
C PRO A 565 24.16 23.50 39.50
N SER A 566 25.23 22.85 39.03
CA SER A 566 26.59 23.37 39.08
C SER A 566 26.73 24.64 38.25
N ILE A 567 26.17 24.66 37.04
CA ILE A 567 26.23 25.83 36.17
C ILE A 567 25.33 26.97 36.67
N LYS A 568 24.14 26.68 37.22
CA LYS A 568 23.29 27.71 37.85
C LYS A 568 24.02 28.41 38.98
N LYS A 569 24.75 27.65 39.81
CA LYS A 569 25.58 28.22 40.87
C LYS A 569 26.70 29.10 40.30
N ALA A 570 27.45 28.60 39.32
CA ALA A 570 28.54 29.35 38.69
C ALA A 570 28.07 30.64 38.00
N ILE A 571 26.89 30.61 37.38
CA ILE A 571 26.29 31.81 36.77
C ILE A 571 25.90 32.82 37.85
N ARG A 572 25.25 32.40 38.93
CA ARG A 572 24.89 33.32 40.03
C ARG A 572 26.13 33.97 40.66
N GLU A 573 27.18 33.19 40.91
CA GLU A 573 28.44 33.72 41.44
C GLU A 573 29.09 34.73 40.48
N TYR A 574 29.03 34.46 39.17
CA TYR A 574 29.52 35.39 38.15
C TYR A 574 28.68 36.67 38.07
N GLU A 575 27.35 36.55 38.05
CA GLU A 575 26.41 37.68 37.96
C GLU A 575 26.47 38.57 39.21
N GLU A 576 26.63 37.96 40.39
CA GLU A 576 26.83 38.67 41.66
C GLU A 576 28.18 39.41 41.67
N LYS A 577 29.26 38.77 41.22
CA LYS A 577 30.60 39.37 41.20
C LYS A 577 30.73 40.54 40.22
N TRP A 578 30.07 40.46 39.07
CA TRP A 578 30.25 41.42 37.97
C TRP A 578 29.05 42.33 37.71
N GLU A 579 27.96 42.17 38.44
CA GLU A 579 26.70 42.93 38.29
C GLU A 579 26.18 42.95 36.84
N THR A 580 26.41 41.86 36.11
CA THR A 580 25.96 41.72 34.72
C THR A 580 25.46 40.33 34.44
N GLN A 581 24.34 40.23 33.73
CA GLN A 581 23.76 38.97 33.29
C GLN A 581 24.74 38.18 32.42
N PHE A 582 24.77 36.87 32.61
CA PHE A 582 25.57 35.97 31.79
C PHE A 582 24.84 35.66 30.48
N LEU A 583 25.43 36.11 29.37
CA LEU A 583 24.93 35.86 28.03
C LEU A 583 25.68 34.69 27.38
N PHE A 584 24.93 33.72 26.86
CA PHE A 584 25.44 32.63 26.03
C PHE A 584 24.78 32.74 24.66
N GLU A 585 25.60 32.89 23.61
CA GLU A 585 25.12 33.11 22.22
C GLU A 585 24.11 34.28 22.09
N GLY A 586 24.27 35.30 22.94
CA GLY A 586 23.41 36.50 22.95
C GLY A 586 22.11 36.38 23.75
N LYS A 587 21.87 35.26 24.44
CA LYS A 587 20.69 35.06 25.30
C LYS A 587 21.08 34.94 26.77
N CYS A 588 20.20 35.39 27.67
CA CYS A 588 20.35 35.15 29.11
C CYS A 588 20.28 33.64 29.37
N TYR A 589 21.42 33.05 29.75
CA TYR A 589 21.48 31.59 29.82
C TYR A 589 20.71 31.02 31.00
N MET A 590 20.50 31.79 32.08
CA MET A 590 19.63 31.37 33.18
C MET A 590 18.19 31.15 32.72
N ASP A 591 17.70 31.96 31.79
CA ASP A 591 16.36 31.80 31.20
C ASP A 591 16.30 30.54 30.34
N VAL A 592 17.33 30.28 29.53
CA VAL A 592 17.45 29.05 28.72
C VAL A 592 17.44 27.79 29.59
N VAL A 593 18.18 27.80 30.72
CA VAL A 593 18.18 26.67 31.65
C VAL A 593 16.81 26.50 32.33
N ALA A 594 16.10 27.59 32.62
CA ALA A 594 14.76 27.53 33.22
C ALA A 594 13.71 26.98 32.22
N GLU A 595 13.76 27.39 30.95
CA GLU A 595 12.93 26.86 29.86
C GLU A 595 13.15 25.36 29.64
N ASP A 596 14.39 24.89 29.77
CA ASP A 596 14.70 23.47 29.61
C ASP A 596 14.15 22.59 30.75
N GLU A 597 14.06 23.14 31.96
CA GLU A 597 13.46 22.45 33.11
C GLU A 597 11.95 22.32 32.97
N THR A 598 11.28 23.31 32.39
CA THR A 598 9.84 23.22 32.12
C THR A 598 9.53 22.24 30.99
N THR A 599 10.41 22.12 30.00
CA THR A 599 10.20 21.27 28.81
C THR A 599 10.54 19.79 29.06
N ASN A 600 11.59 19.49 29.84
CA ASN A 600 12.03 18.10 30.08
C ASN A 600 11.17 17.29 31.08
N ILE A 601 10.33 17.93 31.91
CA ILE A 601 9.49 17.22 32.89
C ILE A 601 8.34 16.44 32.21
N THR A 602 7.97 16.81 30.99
CA THR A 602 6.84 16.22 30.26
C THR A 602 7.21 15.11 29.27
N GLU A 603 8.42 15.09 28.71
CA GLU A 603 8.78 14.17 27.61
C GLU A 603 9.65 12.96 28.01
N ILE A 604 10.19 12.92 29.24
CA ILE A 604 11.10 11.85 29.68
C ILE A 604 10.39 10.79 30.57
N ASN A 605 9.17 11.07 31.05
CA ASN A 605 8.38 10.16 31.89
C ASN A 605 7.25 9.41 31.14
N VAL A 606 7.26 9.46 29.80
CA VAL A 606 6.43 8.63 28.91
C VAL A 606 7.37 7.74 28.11
#